data_AF-A0A1Z4I982-F1
#
_entry.id   AF-A0A1Z4I982-F1
#
_cell.length_a   1.000
_cell.length_b   1.000
_cell.length_c   1.000
_cell.angle_alpha   90.00
_cell.angle_beta   90.00
_cell.angle_gamma   90.00
#
_symmetry.space_group_name_H-M   'P 1'
#
loop_
_entity.id
_entity.type
_entity.pdbx_description
1 polymer ?
#
loop_
_entity_poly.entity_id
_entity_poly.type
_entity_poly.pdbx_seq_one_letter_code
_entity_poly.pdbx_strand_id
1 'polypeptide(L)' 'MQQSQANIQKVDPSGANLQQANLYGANLQKSSLQGANLYMANLQPRT' A
#
# COMPACT_ATOMS: atom_id res chain seq x y z
N MET A 1 -18.40 5.62 -5.27
CA MET A 1 -17.64 5.46 -4.01
C MET A 1 -16.19 5.79 -4.32
N GLN A 2 -15.64 6.83 -3.70
CA GLN A 2 -14.35 7.42 -4.06
C GLN A 2 -13.24 6.39 -3.82
N GLN A 3 -12.63 5.85 -4.89
CA GLN A 3 -11.37 5.12 -4.78
C GLN A 3 -10.28 6.17 -4.57
N SER A 4 -10.02 6.53 -3.32
CA SER A 4 -8.88 7.35 -2.94
C SER A 4 -7.62 6.61 -3.38
N GLN A 5 -6.95 7.11 -4.42
CA GLN A 5 -5.64 6.65 -4.84
C GLN A 5 -4.71 6.74 -3.62
N ALA A 6 -4.32 5.60 -3.06
CA ALA A 6 -3.39 5.56 -1.94
C ALA A 6 -2.01 5.96 -2.47
N ASN A 7 -1.68 7.25 -2.33
CA ASN A 7 -0.41 7.78 -2.79
C ASN A 7 0.62 7.66 -1.65
N ILE A 8 1.21 6.48 -1.51
CA ILE A 8 2.11 6.13 -0.39
C ILE A 8 3.58 6.51 -0.72
N GLN A 9 3.82 7.29 -1.78
CA GLN A 9 5.16 7.58 -2.33
C GLN A 9 6.19 8.18 -1.36
N LYS A 10 5.80 8.61 -0.16
CA LYS A 10 6.72 9.13 0.86
C LYS A 10 6.36 8.73 2.30
N VAL A 11 5.44 7.78 2.47
CA VAL A 11 5.18 7.25 3.80
C VAL A 11 6.22 6.17 4.05
N ASP A 12 6.77 6.14 5.26
CA ASP A 12 7.52 5.01 5.78
C ASP A 12 6.55 4.12 6.56
N PRO A 13 5.86 3.17 5.90
CA PRO A 13 5.02 2.19 6.59
C PRO A 13 5.85 1.06 7.23
N SER A 14 7.12 1.30 7.57
CA SER A 14 7.91 0.27 8.26
C SER A 14 7.22 -0.15 9.56
N GLY A 15 6.94 -1.44 9.71
CA GLY A 15 6.16 -1.99 10.83
C GLY A 15 4.64 -1.73 10.78
N ALA A 16 4.11 -1.12 9.73
CA ALA A 16 2.67 -0.85 9.63
C ALA A 16 1.85 -2.14 9.44
N ASN A 17 0.71 -2.22 10.11
CA ASN A 17 -0.27 -3.28 9.84
C ASN A 17 -1.17 -2.88 8.66
N LEU A 18 -0.84 -3.39 7.47
CA LEU A 18 -1.60 -3.21 6.22
C LEU A 18 -2.37 -4.48 5.84
N GLN A 19 -2.68 -5.32 6.84
CA GLN A 19 -3.45 -6.53 6.63
C GLN A 19 -4.81 -6.20 5.98
N GLN A 20 -5.14 -6.90 4.90
CA GLN A 20 -6.36 -6.71 4.10
C GLN A 20 -6.52 -5.30 3.49
N ALA A 21 -5.45 -4.48 3.45
CA ALA A 21 -5.52 -3.16 2.83
C ALA A 21 -5.74 -3.26 1.31
N ASN A 22 -6.62 -2.43 0.78
CA ASN A 22 -6.77 -2.28 -0.67
C ASN A 22 -5.80 -1.23 -1.21
N LEU A 23 -4.67 -1.70 -1.74
CA LEU A 23 -3.62 -0.88 -2.36
C LEU A 23 -3.65 -0.98 -3.89
N TYR A 24 -4.81 -1.33 -4.47
CA TYR A 24 -5.00 -1.38 -5.91
C TYR A 24 -4.64 -0.04 -6.55
N GLY A 25 -3.67 -0.06 -7.46
CA GLY A 25 -3.18 1.14 -8.13
C GLY A 25 -2.41 2.11 -7.24
N ALA A 26 -2.00 1.71 -6.02
CA ALA A 26 -1.14 2.53 -5.17
C ALA A 26 0.26 2.64 -5.78
N ASN A 27 0.82 3.86 -5.82
CA ASN A 27 2.22 4.04 -6.19
C ASN A 27 3.11 3.82 -4.96
N LEU A 28 3.76 2.66 -4.92
CA LEU A 28 4.66 2.22 -3.85
C LEU A 28 6.15 2.33 -4.20
N GLN A 29 6.50 2.94 -5.35
CA GLN A 29 7.87 2.94 -5.89
C GLN A 29 8.93 3.55 -4.97
N LYS A 30 8.53 4.36 -4.00
CA LYS A 30 9.42 5.03 -3.03
C LYS A 30 9.05 4.76 -1.56
N SER A 31 8.17 3.78 -1.31
CA SER A 31 7.69 3.46 0.05
C SER A 31 8.59 2.40 0.69
N SER A 32 9.03 2.61 1.93
CA SER A 32 9.71 1.56 2.70
C SER A 32 8.68 0.67 3.40
N LEU A 33 8.47 -0.54 2.88
CA LEU A 33 7.53 -1.53 3.46
C LEU A 33 8.23 -2.49 4.44
N GLN A 34 9.41 -2.12 4.95
CA GLN A 34 10.21 -3.01 5.78
C GLN A 34 9.47 -3.36 7.08
N GLY A 35 9.16 -4.65 7.28
CA GLY A 35 8.41 -5.10 8.46
C GLY A 35 6.90 -4.79 8.43
N ALA A 36 6.36 -4.25 7.33
CA ALA A 36 4.92 -4.07 7.19
C ALA A 36 4.20 -5.43 7.08
N ASN A 37 3.07 -5.58 7.78
CA ASN A 37 2.21 -6.75 7.60
C ASN A 37 1.29 -6.52 6.40
N LEU A 38 1.56 -7.22 5.28
CA LEU A 38 0.79 -7.14 4.03
C LEU A 38 -0.13 -8.34 3.81
N TYR A 39 -0.44 -9.11 4.86
CA TYR A 39 -1.28 -10.30 4.73
C TYR A 39 -2.64 -9.96 4.09
N MET A 40 -2.98 -10.63 2.98
CA MET A 40 -4.18 -10.37 2.17
C MET A 40 -4.31 -8.94 1.59
N ALA A 41 -3.25 -8.13 1.56
CA ALA A 41 -3.31 -6.83 0.92
C ALA A 41 -3.44 -6.94 -0.60
N ASN A 42 -4.28 -6.11 -1.22
CA ASN A 42 -4.40 -6.04 -2.68
C ASN A 42 -3.33 -5.09 -3.25
N LEU A 43 -2.26 -5.63 -3.82
CA LEU A 43 -1.13 -4.87 -4.38
C LEU A 43 -1.17 -4.78 -5.92
N GLN A 44 -2.31 -5.07 -6.55
CA GLN A 44 -2.39 -5.09 -8.01
C GLN A 44 -2.14 -3.69 -8.60
N PRO A 45 -1.29 -3.58 -9.64
CA PRO A 45 -1.12 -2.33 -10.38
C PRO A 45 -2.43 -1.99 -11.11
N ARG A 46 -2.68 -0.69 -11.31
CA ARG A 46 -3.79 -0.24 -12.14
C ARG A 46 -3.43 -0.47 -13.61
N THR A 47 -3.92 -1.58 -14.17
CA THR A 47 -3.90 -1.88 -15.61
C THR A 47 -4.91 -1.04 -16.36
#